data_AF-A0A3C0G6Q3-F1
#
_entry.id   AF-A0A3C0G6Q3-F1
#
_cell.length_a   1.000
_cell.length_b   1.000
_cell.length_c   1.000
_cell.angle_alpha   90.00
_cell.angle_beta   90.00
_cell.angle_gamma   90.00
#
_symmetry.space_group_name_H-M   'P 1'
#
loop_
_entity.id
_entity.type
_entity.pdbx_description
1 polymer ?
#
loop_
_entity_poly.entity_id
_entity_poly.type
_entity_poly.pdbx_seq_one_letter_code
_entity_poly.pdbx_strand_id
1 'polypeptide(L)'
;MGQKKVLASEIEQIKNTFAPDKRTALFNIDVLDGPSGFTLIGETNLPRAIDSLEAVLSEKGIVATNEVNVLPADNLEGMTKAVINISAANLRSNPKHSAELATQATLGTVVNVLKKEGDWYLIQTPDKY
;
A
#
# COMPACT_ATOMS: atom_id res chain seq x y z
N MET A 1 -9.24 24.91 -6.09
CA MET A 1 -7.81 24.90 -5.66
C MET A 1 -7.61 24.70 -4.15
N GLY A 2 -8.47 25.22 -3.26
CA GLY A 2 -8.33 25.07 -1.80
C GLY A 2 -8.55 23.66 -1.26
N GLN A 3 -9.66 23.00 -1.62
CA GLN A 3 -10.01 21.67 -1.09
C GLN A 3 -9.01 20.57 -1.46
N LYS A 4 -8.50 20.56 -2.71
CA LYS A 4 -7.46 19.61 -3.13
C LYS A 4 -6.18 19.72 -2.29
N LYS A 5 -5.79 20.95 -1.92
CA LYS A 5 -4.62 21.18 -1.05
C LYS A 5 -4.85 20.68 0.37
N VAL A 6 -6.07 20.88 0.91
CA VAL A 6 -6.47 20.35 2.22
C VAL A 6 -6.45 18.82 2.20
N LEU A 7 -7.08 18.20 1.21
CA LEU A 7 -7.06 16.75 1.00
C LEU A 7 -5.64 16.18 0.94
N ALA A 8 -4.77 16.78 0.12
CA ALA A 8 -3.37 16.36 0.03
C ALA A 8 -2.64 16.50 1.38
N SER A 9 -2.92 17.55 2.16
CA SER A 9 -2.33 17.69 3.49
C SER A 9 -2.82 16.65 4.50
N GLU A 10 -4.10 16.26 4.46
CA GLU A 10 -4.62 15.20 5.34
C GLU A 10 -4.01 13.85 5.01
N ILE A 11 -3.90 13.51 3.72
CA ILE A 11 -3.25 12.27 3.26
C ILE A 11 -1.81 12.21 3.75
N GLU A 12 -1.07 13.31 3.66
CA GLU A 12 0.31 13.37 4.18
C GLU A 12 0.37 13.28 5.71
N GLN A 13 -0.60 13.83 6.45
CA GLN A 13 -0.65 13.66 7.91
C GLN A 13 -0.96 12.22 8.33
N ILE A 14 -1.93 11.58 7.68
CA ILE A 14 -2.25 10.16 7.90
C ILE A 14 -1.04 9.30 7.56
N LYS A 15 -0.39 9.54 6.42
CA LYS A 15 0.83 8.85 6.02
C LYS A 15 1.95 8.97 7.05
N ASN A 16 2.21 10.17 7.57
CA ASN A 16 3.24 10.37 8.60
C ASN A 16 2.89 9.67 9.93
N THR A 17 1.60 9.49 10.22
CA THR A 17 1.12 8.84 11.45
C THR A 17 1.18 7.32 11.35
N PHE A 18 0.74 6.76 10.22
CA PHE A 18 0.55 5.31 10.06
C PHE A 18 1.66 4.62 9.23
N ALA A 19 2.31 5.36 8.34
CA ALA A 19 3.33 4.84 7.41
C ALA A 19 4.57 5.77 7.31
N PRO A 20 5.25 6.08 8.43
CA PRO A 20 6.42 6.96 8.42
C PRO A 20 7.61 6.36 7.64
N ASP A 21 7.72 5.03 7.59
CA ASP A 21 8.70 4.31 6.79
C ASP A 21 8.02 3.53 5.67
N LYS A 22 8.25 3.97 4.43
CA LYS A 22 7.70 3.36 3.20
C LYS A 22 8.14 1.91 2.97
N ARG A 23 9.21 1.47 3.62
CA ARG A 23 9.72 0.09 3.51
C ARG A 23 8.88 -0.87 4.34
N THR A 24 8.21 -0.39 5.40
CA THR A 24 7.49 -1.27 6.34
C THR A 24 5.98 -1.11 6.31
N ALA A 25 5.51 0.01 5.78
CA ALA A 25 4.11 0.34 5.66
C ALA A 25 3.83 0.92 4.27
N LEU A 26 2.95 0.25 3.54
CA LEU A 26 2.52 0.68 2.22
C LEU A 26 1.35 1.65 2.42
N PHE A 27 1.55 2.90 2.02
CA PHE A 27 0.51 3.92 1.97
C PHE A 27 0.79 4.84 0.78
N ASN A 28 0.28 4.44 -0.38
CA ASN A 28 0.42 5.16 -1.63
C ASN A 28 -0.98 5.52 -2.12
N ILE A 29 -1.45 6.69 -1.71
CA ILE A 29 -2.76 7.22 -2.08
C ILE A 29 -2.57 8.53 -2.83
N ASP A 30 -3.18 8.61 -4.00
CA ASP A 30 -3.24 9.80 -4.84
C ASP A 30 -4.68 10.30 -4.93
N VAL A 31 -4.82 11.59 -5.27
CA VAL A 31 -6.14 12.25 -5.42
C VAL A 31 -6.34 12.70 -6.86
N LEU A 32 -7.33 12.11 -7.50
CA LEU A 32 -7.84 12.57 -8.78
C LEU A 32 -8.94 13.60 -8.58
N ASP A 33 -8.92 14.63 -9.41
CA ASP A 33 -9.93 15.69 -9.45
C ASP A 33 -10.78 15.45 -10.70
N GLY A 34 -12.08 15.24 -10.52
CA GLY A 34 -13.02 14.88 -11.58
C GLY A 34 -14.29 15.72 -11.54
N PRO A 35 -15.11 15.65 -12.60
CA PRO A 35 -16.36 16.41 -12.70
C PRO A 35 -17.39 16.06 -11.62
N SER A 36 -17.26 14.90 -10.97
CA SER A 36 -18.12 14.40 -9.88
C SER A 36 -17.53 14.59 -8.48
N GLY A 37 -16.36 15.24 -8.35
CA GLY A 37 -15.66 15.43 -7.08
C GLY A 37 -14.26 14.81 -7.05
N PHE A 38 -13.76 14.53 -5.85
CA PHE A 38 -12.44 13.93 -5.65
C PHE A 38 -12.54 12.40 -5.61
N THR A 39 -11.58 11.72 -6.21
CA THR A 39 -11.44 10.26 -6.11
C THR A 39 -10.09 9.93 -5.51
N LEU A 40 -10.09 9.17 -4.42
CA LEU A 40 -8.89 8.62 -3.80
C LEU A 40 -8.55 7.31 -4.51
N ILE A 41 -7.37 7.22 -5.09
CA ILE A 41 -6.89 6.02 -5.79
C ILE A 41 -5.55 5.58 -5.20
N GLY A 42 -5.24 4.29 -5.30
CA GLY A 42 -3.95 3.77 -4.91
C GLY A 42 -4.05 2.50 -4.08
N GLU A 43 -3.10 2.29 -3.17
CA GLU A 43 -3.02 1.08 -2.37
C GLU A 43 -2.42 1.30 -0.98
N THR A 44 -2.89 0.52 -0.01
CA THR A 44 -2.32 0.50 1.35
C THR A 44 -2.46 -0.86 2.00
N ASN A 45 -1.50 -1.28 2.84
CA ASN A 45 -1.65 -2.45 3.71
C ASN A 45 -2.17 -2.08 5.12
N LEU A 46 -2.69 -0.86 5.30
CA LEU A 46 -3.11 -0.31 6.58
C LEU A 46 -4.61 0.07 6.55
N PRO A 47 -5.53 -0.86 6.85
CA PRO A 47 -6.97 -0.56 6.84
C PRO A 47 -7.33 0.61 7.77
N ARG A 48 -6.69 0.67 8.95
CA ARG A 48 -6.90 1.76 9.93
C ARG A 48 -6.55 3.14 9.40
N ALA A 49 -5.63 3.23 8.44
CA ALA A 49 -5.26 4.51 7.84
C ALA A 49 -6.38 5.03 6.92
N ILE A 50 -7.10 4.14 6.24
CA ILE A 50 -8.30 4.48 5.46
C ILE A 50 -9.44 4.89 6.37
N ASP A 51 -9.73 4.12 7.42
CA ASP A 51 -10.79 4.45 8.38
C ASP A 51 -10.58 5.86 8.98
N SER A 52 -9.33 6.17 9.32
CA SER A 52 -8.95 7.48 9.88
C SER A 52 -9.06 8.60 8.84
N LEU A 53 -8.66 8.33 7.59
CA LEU A 53 -8.78 9.30 6.50
C LEU A 53 -10.26 9.61 6.22
N GLU A 54 -11.12 8.60 6.12
CA GLU A 54 -12.56 8.77 5.89
C GLU A 54 -13.23 9.56 7.02
N ALA A 55 -12.87 9.30 8.27
CA ALA A 55 -13.39 10.04 9.43
C ALA A 55 -13.03 11.53 9.36
N VAL A 56 -11.77 11.86 9.04
CA VAL A 56 -11.31 13.24 8.90
C VAL A 56 -11.99 13.95 7.73
N LEU A 57 -12.18 13.26 6.59
CA LEU A 57 -12.87 13.83 5.44
C LEU A 57 -14.35 14.09 5.71
N SER A 58 -15.01 13.18 6.42
CA SER A 58 -16.40 13.34 6.85
C SER A 58 -16.58 14.52 7.81
N GLU A 59 -15.69 14.67 8.80
CA GLU A 59 -15.70 15.80 9.75
C GLU A 59 -15.56 17.15 9.03
N LYS A 60 -14.77 17.20 7.95
CA LYS A 60 -14.55 18.41 7.15
C LYS A 60 -15.59 18.62 6.05
N GLY A 61 -16.57 17.73 5.92
CA GLY A 61 -17.61 17.78 4.88
C GLY A 61 -17.05 17.62 3.46
N ILE A 62 -15.92 16.92 3.31
CA ILE A 62 -15.29 16.67 2.01
C ILE A 62 -15.83 15.36 1.46
N VAL A 63 -16.53 15.43 0.34
CA VAL A 63 -17.00 14.24 -0.37
C VAL A 63 -15.89 13.78 -1.32
N ALA A 64 -15.35 12.58 -1.05
CA ALA A 64 -14.41 11.90 -1.93
C ALA A 64 -14.84 10.44 -2.11
N THR A 65 -14.75 9.94 -3.35
CA THR A 65 -14.96 8.51 -3.63
C THR A 65 -13.70 7.76 -3.24
N ASN A 66 -13.85 6.70 -2.43
CA ASN A 66 -12.74 5.83 -2.06
C ASN A 66 -12.61 4.65 -3.04
N GLU A 67 -11.57 4.67 -3.87
CA GLU A 67 -11.17 3.58 -4.75
C GLU A 67 -9.76 3.07 -4.40
N VAL A 68 -9.38 3.18 -3.11
CA VAL A 68 -8.09 2.70 -2.62
C VAL A 68 -8.15 1.20 -2.36
N ASN A 69 -7.19 0.46 -2.92
CA ASN A 69 -7.07 -0.97 -2.70
C ASN A 69 -6.39 -1.26 -1.35
N VAL A 70 -7.12 -1.88 -0.43
CA VAL A 70 -6.53 -2.36 0.83
C VAL A 70 -5.93 -3.74 0.60
N LEU A 71 -4.64 -3.89 0.91
CA LEU A 71 -3.90 -5.14 0.80
C LEU A 71 -3.95 -5.94 2.12
N PRO A 72 -3.94 -7.29 2.08
CA PRO A 72 -3.75 -8.13 0.90
C PRO A 72 -4.90 -8.07 -0.11
N ALA A 73 -4.58 -8.11 -1.40
CA ALA A 73 -5.55 -8.00 -2.47
C ALA A 73 -6.52 -9.19 -2.48
N ASP A 74 -7.81 -8.93 -2.72
CA ASP A 74 -8.87 -9.95 -2.72
C ASP A 74 -8.65 -11.05 -3.77
N ASN A 75 -7.98 -10.71 -4.88
CA ASN A 75 -7.65 -11.65 -5.96
C ASN A 75 -6.58 -12.70 -5.56
N LEU A 76 -6.06 -12.65 -4.33
CA LEU A 76 -5.21 -13.70 -3.77
C LEU A 76 -6.02 -14.91 -3.26
N GLU A 77 -7.35 -14.85 -3.21
CA GLU A 77 -8.21 -15.96 -2.78
C GLU A 77 -7.81 -16.54 -1.40
N GLY A 78 -7.35 -15.67 -0.49
CA GLY A 78 -6.88 -16.06 0.84
C GLY A 78 -5.44 -16.60 0.91
N MET A 79 -4.73 -16.70 -0.22
CA MET A 79 -3.32 -17.08 -0.30
C MET A 79 -2.38 -15.91 0.09
N THR A 80 -2.50 -15.46 1.34
CA THR A 80 -1.79 -14.28 1.87
C THR A 80 -0.50 -14.62 2.62
N LYS A 81 -0.10 -15.90 2.64
CA LYS A 81 1.17 -16.36 3.21
C LYS A 81 1.88 -17.30 2.24
N ALA A 82 3.19 -17.17 2.17
CA ALA A 82 4.05 -18.03 1.36
C ALA A 82 5.35 -18.36 2.09
N VAL A 83 6.09 -19.34 1.57
CA VAL A 83 7.40 -19.73 2.09
C VAL A 83 8.42 -19.63 0.96
N ILE A 84 9.54 -18.96 1.22
CA ILE A 84 10.66 -18.91 0.28
C ILE A 84 11.23 -20.33 0.10
N ASN A 85 11.28 -20.82 -1.14
CA ASN A 85 11.68 -22.19 -1.46
C ASN A 85 13.06 -22.30 -2.17
N ILE A 86 13.81 -21.21 -2.23
CA ILE A 86 15.17 -21.14 -2.77
C ILE A 86 16.15 -20.65 -1.70
N SER A 87 17.44 -20.94 -1.86
CA SER A 87 18.47 -20.63 -0.85
C SER A 87 18.51 -19.15 -0.47
N ALA A 88 18.50 -18.26 -1.47
CA ALA A 88 18.46 -16.81 -1.31
C ALA A 88 17.58 -16.18 -2.40
N ALA A 89 16.42 -15.66 -2.01
CA ALA A 89 15.51 -14.93 -2.87
C ALA A 89 15.87 -13.45 -2.87
N ASN A 90 16.08 -12.88 -4.06
CA ASN A 90 16.34 -11.46 -4.26
C ASN A 90 15.03 -10.67 -4.28
N LEU A 91 14.85 -9.79 -3.30
CA LEU A 91 13.69 -8.91 -3.19
C LEU A 91 14.05 -7.57 -3.80
N ARG A 92 13.26 -7.11 -4.78
CA ARG A 92 13.55 -5.91 -5.57
C ARG A 92 12.51 -4.83 -5.31
N SER A 93 12.91 -3.58 -5.50
CA SER A 93 12.03 -2.43 -5.28
C SER A 93 10.88 -2.30 -6.28
N ASN A 94 10.97 -2.98 -7.44
CA ASN A 94 9.95 -2.97 -8.49
C ASN A 94 9.88 -4.36 -9.17
N PRO A 95 8.75 -4.72 -9.80
CA PRO A 95 8.53 -6.02 -10.44
C PRO A 95 9.28 -6.17 -11.78
N LYS A 96 10.62 -6.07 -11.75
CA LYS A 96 11.49 -6.27 -12.90
C LYS A 96 12.89 -6.71 -12.46
N HIS A 97 13.53 -7.56 -13.26
CA HIS A 97 14.88 -8.08 -12.93
C HIS A 97 15.95 -6.99 -12.83
N SER A 98 15.78 -5.87 -13.54
CA SER A 98 16.70 -4.73 -13.51
C SER A 98 16.46 -3.74 -12.38
N ALA A 99 15.43 -3.93 -11.55
CA ALA A 99 15.16 -3.05 -10.41
C ALA A 99 16.23 -3.20 -9.34
N GLU A 100 16.40 -2.14 -8.54
CA GLU A 100 17.30 -2.15 -7.39
C GLU A 100 17.00 -3.33 -6.45
N LEU A 101 18.07 -3.99 -5.99
CA LEU A 101 17.98 -5.03 -4.98
C LEU A 101 17.72 -4.36 -3.63
N ALA A 102 16.55 -4.62 -3.05
CA ALA A 102 16.15 -4.04 -1.78
C ALA A 102 16.70 -4.87 -0.60
N THR A 103 16.49 -6.17 -0.61
CA THR A 103 16.99 -7.12 0.41
C THR A 103 16.98 -8.55 -0.12
N GLN A 104 17.34 -9.53 0.71
CA GLN A 104 17.25 -10.96 0.43
C GLN A 104 16.52 -11.70 1.54
N ALA A 105 15.75 -12.73 1.16
CA ALA A 105 15.12 -13.66 2.10
C ALA A 105 15.67 -15.07 1.87
N THR A 106 15.87 -15.83 2.95
CA THR A 106 16.46 -17.17 2.89
C THR A 106 15.40 -18.26 2.81
N LEU A 107 15.81 -19.45 2.36
CA LEU A 107 14.99 -20.65 2.34
C LEU A 107 14.24 -20.86 3.67
N GLY A 108 12.94 -21.12 3.59
CA GLY A 108 12.08 -21.36 4.76
C GLY A 108 11.52 -20.09 5.39
N THR A 109 11.94 -18.90 4.96
CA THR A 109 11.34 -17.64 5.45
C THR A 109 9.87 -17.59 5.07
N VAL A 110 8.99 -17.46 6.07
CA VAL A 110 7.56 -17.23 5.88
C VAL A 110 7.34 -15.76 5.61
N VAL A 111 6.60 -15.43 4.56
CA VAL A 111 6.34 -14.06 4.13
C VAL A 111 4.84 -13.85 3.95
N ASN A 112 4.38 -12.62 4.16
CA ASN A 112 3.02 -12.24 3.78
C ASN A 112 3.02 -11.90 2.28
N VAL A 113 1.98 -12.31 1.57
CA VAL A 113 1.75 -11.95 0.17
C VAL A 113 0.67 -10.86 0.16
N LEU A 114 1.02 -9.69 -0.37
CA LEU A 114 0.16 -8.51 -0.40
C LEU A 114 -0.58 -8.38 -1.73
N LYS A 115 0.08 -8.64 -2.86
CA LYS A 115 -0.54 -8.70 -4.19
C LYS A 115 0.30 -9.50 -5.17
N LYS A 116 -0.31 -9.88 -6.29
CA LYS A 116 0.36 -10.52 -7.41
C LYS A 116 0.13 -9.73 -8.69
N GLU A 117 1.20 -9.45 -9.44
CA GLU A 117 1.17 -8.76 -10.73
C GLU A 117 2.02 -9.54 -11.73
N GLY A 118 1.35 -10.23 -12.66
CA GLY A 118 2.03 -11.15 -13.58
C GLY A 118 2.79 -12.24 -12.81
N ASP A 119 4.10 -12.33 -13.04
CA ASP A 119 4.99 -13.29 -12.38
C ASP A 119 5.58 -12.78 -11.05
N TRP A 120 5.27 -11.55 -10.65
CA TRP A 120 5.81 -10.92 -9.45
C TRP A 120 4.80 -10.93 -8.30
N TYR A 121 5.32 -11.12 -7.09
CA TYR A 121 4.58 -10.98 -5.85
C TYR A 121 5.13 -9.79 -5.08
N LEU A 122 4.24 -8.89 -4.66
CA LEU A 122 4.56 -7.97 -3.58
C LEU A 122 4.41 -8.73 -2.28
N ILE A 123 5.50 -8.85 -1.53
CA ILE A 123 5.54 -9.57 -0.28
C ILE A 123 6.00 -8.66 0.86
N GLN A 124 5.76 -9.10 2.09
CA GLN A 124 6.33 -8.50 3.28
C GLN A 124 7.05 -9.57 4.11
N THR A 125 8.30 -9.33 4.48
CA THR A 125 9.10 -10.25 5.31
C THR A 125 8.74 -10.12 6.80
N PRO A 126 9.17 -11.06 7.67
CA PRO A 126 8.82 -11.06 9.09
C PRO A 126 9.20 -9.80 9.87
N ASP A 127 10.23 -9.09 9.43
CA ASP A 127 10.69 -7.79 9.95
C ASP A 127 9.86 -6.60 9.42
N LYS A 128 8.75 -6.89 8.72
CA LYS A 128 7.82 -5.97 8.08
C LYS A 128 8.34 -5.28 6.83
N TYR A 129 9.53 -5.64 6.35
CA TYR A 129 10.11 -5.09 5.13
C TYR A 129 9.36 -5.54 3.86
#